data_AF-A0A9P6TDP1-F1
#
_entry.id   AF-A0A9P6TDP1-F1
#
_cell.length_a   1.000
_cell.length_b   1.000
_cell.length_c   1.000
_cell.angle_alpha   90.00
_cell.angle_beta   90.00
_cell.angle_gamma   90.00
#
_symmetry.space_group_name_H-M   'P 1'
#
loop_
_entity.id
_entity.type
_entity.pdbx_description
1 polymer ?
#
loop_
_entity_poly.entity_id
_entity_poly.type
_entity_poly.pdbx_seq_one_letter_code
_entity_poly.pdbx_strand_id
1 'polypeptide(L)'
;NKWYVCSCGQEAVVMWKALCLAHEDSSSGGHLYLLHKLVTKKLVGDNILAHLDEMHWIFKCLNSLISNENPLTANDVFTTALFVSLSSDWLPVITPLMQHAPIMSLMVIQALKS
;
A
#
# COMPACT_ATOMS: atom_id res chain seq x y z
N ASN A 1 -26.11 -27.20 8.26
CA ASN A 1 -25.18 -26.55 7.31
C ASN A 1 -24.74 -25.15 7.74
N LYS A 2 -24.11 -25.01 8.92
CA LYS A 2 -23.64 -23.69 9.44
C LYS A 2 -22.15 -23.70 9.83
N TRP A 3 -21.41 -24.72 9.39
CA TRP A 3 -20.00 -24.95 9.74
C TRP A 3 -19.03 -24.66 8.60
N TYR A 4 -19.52 -24.40 7.38
CA TYR A 4 -18.68 -24.12 6.19
C TYR A 4 -18.41 -22.62 5.96
N VAL A 5 -19.07 -21.71 6.69
CA VAL A 5 -18.94 -20.25 6.46
C VAL A 5 -17.90 -19.60 7.38
N CYS A 6 -17.49 -20.25 8.48
CA CYS A 6 -16.51 -19.71 9.44
C CYS A 6 -15.06 -20.12 9.21
N SER A 7 -14.77 -21.14 8.39
CA SER A 7 -13.39 -21.59 8.11
C SER A 7 -12.68 -20.76 7.05
N CYS A 8 -13.43 -20.11 6.15
CA CYS A 8 -12.86 -19.31 5.07
C CYS A 8 -12.20 -18.00 5.56
N GLY A 9 -12.62 -17.47 6.71
CA GLY A 9 -12.09 -16.21 7.27
C GLY A 9 -10.72 -16.35 7.94
N GLN A 10 -10.50 -17.43 8.71
CA GLN A 10 -9.21 -17.68 9.35
C GLN A 10 -8.15 -18.09 8.34
N GLU A 11 -8.52 -18.94 7.37
CA GLU A 11 -7.62 -19.39 6.31
C GLU A 11 -7.25 -18.26 5.36
N ALA A 12 -8.18 -17.37 4.99
CA ALA A 12 -7.86 -16.17 4.20
C ALA A 12 -6.92 -15.23 4.95
N VAL A 13 -7.12 -15.00 6.25
CA VAL A 13 -6.22 -14.16 7.07
C VAL A 13 -4.83 -14.78 7.22
N VAL A 14 -4.73 -16.10 7.34
CA VAL A 14 -3.45 -16.83 7.45
C VAL A 14 -2.74 -16.89 6.09
N MET A 15 -3.46 -17.18 5.02
CA MET A 15 -2.94 -17.22 3.65
C MET A 15 -2.52 -15.83 3.17
N TRP A 16 -3.22 -14.77 3.62
CA TRP A 16 -2.87 -13.39 3.30
C TRP A 16 -1.77 -12.83 4.19
N LYS A 17 -1.69 -13.21 5.48
CA LYS A 17 -0.49 -12.98 6.30
C LYS A 17 0.73 -13.65 5.68
N ALA A 18 0.58 -14.88 5.17
CA ALA A 18 1.64 -15.56 4.45
C ALA A 18 1.99 -14.84 3.14
N LEU A 19 1.04 -14.17 2.48
CA LEU A 19 1.29 -13.33 1.30
C LEU A 19 1.98 -12.01 1.67
N CYS A 20 1.61 -11.37 2.78
CA CYS A 20 2.31 -10.21 3.33
C CYS A 20 3.73 -10.55 3.79
N LEU A 21 3.94 -11.75 4.36
CA LEU A 21 5.25 -12.26 4.75
C LEU A 21 6.08 -12.71 3.54
N ALA A 22 5.46 -13.35 2.55
CA ALA A 22 6.11 -13.70 1.28
C ALA A 22 6.42 -12.46 0.41
N HIS A 23 5.84 -11.31 0.75
CA HIS A 23 6.10 -10.01 0.16
C HIS A 23 6.76 -9.04 1.15
N GLU A 24 7.47 -9.57 2.17
CA GLU A 24 8.52 -8.86 2.90
C GLU A 24 9.67 -8.54 1.93
N ASP A 25 9.40 -7.68 0.95
CA ASP A 25 10.42 -6.72 0.59
C ASP A 25 10.40 -5.70 1.72
N SER A 26 11.18 -5.97 2.77
CA SER A 26 11.58 -5.04 3.84
C SER A 26 12.38 -3.83 3.31
N SER A 27 12.28 -3.60 2.01
CA SER A 27 12.78 -2.46 1.29
C SER A 27 11.87 -1.27 1.59
N SER A 28 12.47 -0.08 1.61
CA SER A 28 11.78 1.21 1.74
C SER A 28 10.70 1.47 0.67
N GLY A 29 10.42 0.56 -0.28
CA GLY A 29 9.25 0.67 -1.15
C GLY A 29 7.92 0.32 -0.46
N GLY A 30 7.93 -0.62 0.49
CA GLY A 30 6.70 -1.19 1.07
C GLY A 30 5.79 -0.16 1.78
N HIS A 31 6.38 0.78 2.53
CA HIS A 31 5.61 1.82 3.21
C HIS A 31 5.03 2.89 2.25
N LEU A 32 5.71 3.16 1.13
CA LEU A 32 5.29 4.16 0.14
C LEU A 32 4.12 3.62 -0.68
N TYR A 33 4.18 2.35 -1.07
CA TYR A 33 3.07 1.64 -1.68
C TYR A 33 1.82 1.66 -0.79
N LEU A 34 1.98 1.31 0.49
CA LEU A 34 0.86 1.27 1.44
C LEU A 34 0.30 2.67 1.73
N LEU A 35 1.14 3.69 1.85
CA LEU A 35 0.72 5.08 2.01
C LEU A 35 -0.12 5.53 0.81
N HIS A 36 0.37 5.32 -0.41
CA HIS A 36 -0.37 5.65 -1.63
C HIS A 36 -1.68 4.89 -1.74
N LYS A 37 -1.68 3.58 -1.44
CA LYS A 37 -2.89 2.76 -1.44
C LYS A 37 -3.91 3.29 -0.42
N LEU A 38 -3.47 3.73 0.75
CA LEU A 38 -4.32 4.31 1.78
C LEU A 38 -4.99 5.60 1.31
N VAL A 39 -4.23 6.53 0.71
CA VAL A 39 -4.75 7.86 0.31
C VAL A 39 -5.59 7.81 -0.97
N THR A 40 -5.36 6.84 -1.85
CA THR A 40 -6.10 6.68 -3.11
C THR A 40 -7.34 5.82 -2.99
N LYS A 41 -7.48 5.04 -1.90
CA LYS A 41 -8.63 4.15 -1.71
C LYS A 41 -9.93 4.97 -1.70
N LYS A 42 -10.85 4.61 -2.59
CA LYS A 42 -12.22 5.16 -2.63
C LYS A 42 -13.22 4.10 -2.24
N LEU A 43 -14.34 4.53 -1.68
CA LEU A 43 -15.51 3.67 -1.51
C LEU A 43 -16.01 3.26 -2.89
N VAL A 44 -16.24 1.96 -3.08
CA VAL A 44 -16.84 1.38 -4.28
C VAL A 44 -18.13 0.70 -3.85
N GLY A 45 -19.23 1.05 -4.51
CA GLY A 45 -20.56 0.60 -4.09
C GLY A 45 -21.03 1.31 -2.81
N ASP A 46 -21.83 0.60 -2.01
CA ASP A 46 -22.57 1.13 -0.87
C ASP A 46 -22.16 0.51 0.49
N ASN A 47 -21.29 -0.50 0.50
CA ASN A 47 -20.85 -1.15 1.73
C ASN A 47 -19.72 -0.38 2.42
N ILE A 48 -20.10 0.62 3.24
CA ILE A 48 -19.16 1.43 4.02
C ILE A 48 -18.38 0.62 5.07
N LEU A 49 -18.98 -0.40 5.67
CA LEU A 49 -18.32 -1.19 6.71
C LEU A 49 -17.13 -1.98 6.14
N ALA A 50 -17.34 -2.65 5.01
CA ALA A 50 -16.26 -3.36 4.32
C ALA A 50 -15.14 -2.40 3.89
N HIS A 51 -15.49 -1.20 3.41
CA HIS A 51 -14.51 -0.18 3.06
C HIS A 51 -13.66 0.25 4.26
N LEU A 52 -14.28 0.49 5.42
CA LEU A 52 -13.57 0.87 6.65
C LEU A 52 -12.66 -0.26 7.16
N ASP A 53 -13.11 -1.52 7.08
CA ASP A 53 -12.30 -2.68 7.44
C ASP A 53 -11.05 -2.79 6.56
N GLU A 54 -11.20 -2.59 5.24
CA GLU A 54 -10.07 -2.56 4.31
C GLU A 54 -9.11 -1.40 4.60
N MET A 55 -9.62 -0.19 4.84
CA MET A 55 -8.79 0.96 5.19
C MET A 55 -8.03 0.73 6.50
N HIS A 56 -8.69 0.19 7.52
CA HIS A 56 -8.06 -0.15 8.79
C HIS A 56 -6.97 -1.21 8.64
N TRP A 57 -7.19 -2.19 7.76
CA TRP A 57 -6.18 -3.19 7.44
C TRP A 57 -4.95 -2.58 6.76
N ILE A 58 -5.14 -1.71 5.75
CA ILE A 58 -4.02 -1.01 5.07
C ILE A 58 -3.22 -0.19 6.09
N PHE A 59 -3.91 0.52 7.00
CA PHE A 59 -3.27 1.26 8.07
C PHE A 59 -2.43 0.37 9.00
N LYS A 60 -2.95 -0.80 9.41
CA LYS A 60 -2.18 -1.74 10.25
C LYS A 60 -0.90 -2.20 9.58
N CYS A 61 -0.96 -2.54 8.28
CA CYS A 61 0.22 -2.93 7.52
C CYS A 61 1.23 -1.78 7.39
N LEU A 62 0.76 -0.56 7.11
CA LEU A 62 1.63 0.61 7.04
C LEU A 62 2.31 0.84 8.40
N ASN A 63 1.54 0.80 9.48
CA ASN A 63 2.05 1.01 10.83
C ASN A 63 3.05 -0.07 11.26
N SER A 64 2.93 -1.30 10.76
CA SER A 64 3.94 -2.36 11.03
C SER A 64 5.27 -2.16 10.31
N LEU A 65 5.33 -1.33 9.26
CA LEU A 65 6.56 -1.04 8.53
C LEU A 65 7.27 0.24 9.02
N ILE A 66 6.60 1.05 9.85
CA ILE A 66 7.16 2.27 10.41
C ILE A 66 7.88 1.93 11.71
N SER A 67 9.16 2.24 11.78
CA SER A 67 9.98 2.12 12.99
C SER A 67 10.95 3.30 13.11
N ASN A 68 11.75 3.35 14.19
CA ASN A 68 12.80 4.36 14.31
C ASN A 68 13.89 4.18 13.25
N GLU A 69 14.12 2.94 12.83
CA GLU A 69 15.10 2.56 11.80
C GLU A 69 14.55 2.78 10.38
N ASN A 70 13.22 2.77 10.22
CA ASN A 70 12.53 3.04 8.97
C ASN A 70 11.36 4.02 9.18
N PRO A 71 11.63 5.31 9.43
CA PRO A 71 10.60 6.29 9.69
C PRO A 71 9.82 6.62 8.41
N LEU A 72 8.57 7.04 8.58
CA LEU A 72 7.83 7.70 7.51
C LEU A 72 8.34 9.15 7.37
N THR A 73 8.85 9.51 6.20
CA THR A 73 9.50 10.80 5.96
C THR A 73 8.61 11.78 5.20
N ALA A 74 8.96 13.07 5.24
CA ALA A 74 8.32 14.08 4.40
C ALA A 74 8.50 13.79 2.89
N ASN A 75 9.59 13.12 2.50
CA ASN A 75 9.80 12.69 1.11
C ASN A 75 8.76 11.65 0.68
N ASP A 76 8.38 10.73 1.56
CA ASP A 76 7.40 9.68 1.24
C ASP A 76 6.00 10.28 1.04
N VAL A 77 5.66 11.27 1.87
CA VAL A 77 4.42 12.04 1.73
C VAL A 77 4.41 12.84 0.43
N PHE A 78 5.49 13.57 0.12
CA PHE A 78 5.60 14.35 -1.12
C PHE A 78 5.56 13.46 -2.37
N THR A 79 6.29 12.34 -2.35
CA THR A 79 6.31 11.35 -3.43
C THR A 79 4.92 10.73 -3.63
N THR A 80 4.22 10.41 -2.54
CA THR A 80 2.84 9.94 -2.62
C THR A 80 1.92 11.00 -3.22
N ALA A 81 2.00 12.25 -2.78
CA ALA A 81 1.19 13.34 -3.32
C ALA A 81 1.45 13.54 -4.83
N LEU A 82 2.71 13.42 -5.26
CA LEU A 82 3.07 13.42 -6.67
C LEU A 82 2.37 12.29 -7.42
N PHE A 83 2.44 11.05 -6.94
CA PHE A 83 1.77 9.92 -7.59
C PHE A 83 0.24 10.08 -7.66
N VAL A 84 -0.39 10.59 -6.60
CA VAL A 84 -1.83 10.89 -6.60
C VAL A 84 -2.21 11.99 -7.60
N SER A 85 -1.29 12.92 -7.88
CA SER A 85 -1.52 14.01 -8.84
C SER A 85 -1.43 13.57 -10.31
N LEU A 86 -0.84 12.40 -10.59
CA LEU A 86 -0.75 11.87 -11.94
C LEU A 86 -2.08 11.24 -12.38
N SER A 87 -2.39 11.28 -13.69
CA SER A 87 -3.57 10.58 -14.20
C SER A 87 -3.42 9.06 -14.02
N SER A 88 -4.56 8.36 -13.98
CA SER A 88 -4.61 6.89 -13.84
C SER A 88 -3.83 6.15 -14.93
N ASP A 89 -3.56 6.80 -16.07
CA ASP A 89 -2.79 6.23 -17.18
C ASP A 89 -1.33 5.96 -16.81
N TRP A 90 -0.83 6.60 -15.76
CA TRP A 90 0.53 6.42 -15.25
C TRP A 90 0.64 5.29 -14.22
N LEU A 91 -0.48 4.70 -13.78
CA LEU A 91 -0.49 3.61 -12.78
C LEU A 91 0.44 2.43 -13.12
N PRO A 92 0.49 1.93 -14.38
CA PRO A 92 1.39 0.84 -14.75
C PRO A 92 2.87 1.21 -14.62
N VAL A 93 3.20 2.51 -14.76
CA VAL A 93 4.58 3.02 -14.68
C VAL A 93 4.99 3.23 -13.23
N ILE A 94 4.10 3.77 -12.38
CA ILE A 94 4.43 4.10 -10.99
C ILE A 94 4.40 2.88 -10.06
N THR A 95 3.59 1.86 -10.35
CA THR A 95 3.44 0.70 -9.46
C THR A 95 4.75 -0.07 -9.23
N PRO A 96 5.54 -0.41 -10.28
CA PRO A 96 6.85 -1.05 -10.09
C PRO A 96 7.85 -0.14 -9.41
N LEU A 97 7.85 1.16 -9.72
CA LEU A 97 8.72 2.15 -9.07
C LEU A 97 8.50 2.10 -7.55
N MET A 98 7.24 2.18 -7.12
CA MET A 98 6.81 2.17 -5.71
C MET A 98 7.20 0.91 -4.93
N GLN A 99 7.44 -0.20 -5.63
CA GLN A 99 7.81 -1.48 -5.04
C GLN A 99 9.32 -1.62 -4.80
N HIS A 100 10.14 -0.67 -5.28
CA HIS A 100 11.59 -0.71 -5.12
C HIS A 100 12.11 0.42 -4.20
N ALA A 101 12.97 0.06 -3.25
CA ALA A 101 13.63 0.94 -2.27
C ALA A 101 14.62 1.98 -2.83
N PRO A 102 14.99 2.99 -2.02
CA PRO A 102 14.14 4.11 -1.63
C PRO A 102 14.00 5.07 -2.81
N ILE A 103 12.78 5.34 -3.22
CA ILE A 103 12.52 6.34 -4.25
C ILE A 103 12.71 7.72 -3.64
N MET A 104 13.83 8.37 -3.95
CA MET A 104 13.91 9.81 -3.79
C MET A 104 12.92 10.44 -4.79
N SER A 105 12.09 11.36 -4.32
CA SER A 105 11.20 12.17 -5.16
C SER A 105 11.91 12.75 -6.39
N LEU A 106 13.21 13.07 -6.25
CA LEU A 106 14.08 13.52 -7.33
C LEU A 106 14.19 12.50 -8.49
N MET A 107 14.29 11.20 -8.20
CA MET A 107 14.40 10.15 -9.22
C MET A 107 13.09 9.97 -9.99
N VAL A 108 11.94 10.10 -9.32
CA VAL A 108 10.63 10.12 -9.97
C VAL A 108 10.51 11.32 -10.90
N ILE A 109 10.87 12.50 -10.42
CA ILE A 109 10.80 13.74 -11.21
C ILE A 109 11.73 13.65 -12.43
N GLN A 110 12.91 13.04 -12.29
CA GLN A 110 13.81 12.81 -13.42
C GLN A 110 13.23 11.82 -14.43
N ALA A 111 12.68 10.69 -13.97
CA ALA A 111 12.05 9.69 -14.83
C ALA A 111 10.80 10.22 -15.57
N LEU A 112 10.05 11.14 -14.95
CA LEU A 112 8.88 11.78 -15.59
C LEU A 112 9.27 12.87 -16.60
N LYS A 113 10.51 13.37 -16.55
CA LYS A 113 11.00 14.42 -17.46
C LYS A 113 11.69 13.87 -18.72
N SER A 114 12.11 12.60 -18.71
CA SER A 114 12.77 11.92 -19.83
C SER A 114 11.76 11.39 -20.84
#